data_AF-A0A397GJN4-F1
#
_entry.id   AF-A0A397GJN4-F1
#
_cell.length_a   1.000
_cell.length_b   1.000
_cell.length_c   1.000
_cell.angle_alpha   90.00
_cell.angle_beta   90.00
_cell.angle_gamma   90.00
#
_symmetry.space_group_name_H-M   'P 1'
#
loop_
_entity.id
_entity.type
_entity.pdbx_description
1 polymer ?
#
loop_
_entity_poly.entity_id
_entity_poly.type
_entity_poly.pdbx_seq_one_letter_code
_entity_poly.pdbx_strand_id
1 'polypeptide(L)'
;MISELNDLSIHGLKDLTEKSLVIQELKAQNQFNNLTRTKIIDKMRRISVTFYFWQEQGTQNWEFTSLMGGDKEIVLKDFNFEIIFDKERACLINKLWWDFYQLYKNIKLKETNSIQFTNQAKQ
;
A
#
# COMPACT_ATOMS: atom_id res chain seq x y z
N MET A 1 -8.99 -25.63 5.01
CA MET A 1 -9.65 -24.64 5.89
C MET A 1 -8.73 -23.55 6.45
N ILE A 2 -7.73 -23.83 7.31
CA ILE A 2 -6.83 -22.76 7.81
C ILE A 2 -5.83 -22.28 6.74
N SER A 3 -5.44 -23.15 5.79
CA SER A 3 -4.58 -22.79 4.66
C SER A 3 -5.27 -21.89 3.62
N GLU A 4 -6.57 -22.07 3.38
CA GLU A 4 -7.34 -21.31 2.38
C GLU A 4 -7.67 -19.88 2.83
N LEU A 5 -7.81 -19.64 4.14
CA LEU A 5 -8.02 -18.30 4.70
C LEU A 5 -6.74 -17.45 4.66
N ASN A 6 -5.58 -18.08 4.85
CA ASN A 6 -4.29 -17.41 4.63
C ASN A 6 -4.10 -17.05 3.16
N ASP A 7 -4.51 -17.92 2.24
CA ASP A 7 -4.39 -17.67 0.80
C ASP A 7 -5.35 -16.56 0.33
N LEU A 8 -6.57 -16.48 0.86
CA LEU A 8 -7.51 -15.38 0.57
C LEU A 8 -7.02 -14.01 1.10
N SER A 9 -6.39 -13.99 2.28
CA SER A 9 -5.73 -12.79 2.84
C SER A 9 -4.55 -12.35 1.98
N ILE A 10 -3.73 -13.30 1.50
CA ILE A 10 -2.58 -13.05 0.63
C ILE A 10 -3.04 -12.56 -0.76
N HIS A 11 -4.12 -13.12 -1.31
CA HIS A 11 -4.68 -12.73 -2.60
C HIS A 11 -5.36 -11.35 -2.59
N GLY A 12 -6.14 -11.01 -1.55
CA GLY A 12 -6.68 -9.64 -1.42
C GLY A 12 -5.59 -8.59 -1.20
N LEU A 13 -4.46 -8.98 -0.59
CA LEU A 13 -3.27 -8.14 -0.47
C LEU A 13 -2.38 -8.14 -1.73
N LYS A 14 -2.56 -9.09 -2.66
CA LYS A 14 -1.92 -9.10 -3.99
C LYS A 14 -2.53 -8.02 -4.89
N ASP A 15 -3.84 -7.80 -4.81
CA ASP A 15 -4.53 -6.75 -5.58
C ASP A 15 -4.07 -5.32 -5.22
N LEU A 16 -3.69 -5.08 -3.96
CA LEU A 16 -3.08 -3.81 -3.53
C LEU A 16 -1.67 -3.60 -4.13
N THR A 17 -0.97 -4.68 -4.49
CA THR A 17 0.39 -4.65 -5.06
C THR A 17 0.40 -4.69 -6.59
N GLU A 18 -0.57 -5.30 -7.26
CA GLU A 18 -0.52 -5.42 -8.72
C GLU A 18 -0.78 -4.08 -9.44
N LYS A 19 -1.52 -3.14 -8.83
CA LYS A 19 -1.53 -1.73 -9.26
C LYS A 19 -1.93 -0.79 -8.12
N SER A 20 -1.00 -0.48 -7.20
CA SER A 20 -1.17 0.52 -6.13
C SER A 20 -2.02 1.71 -6.62
N LEU A 21 -3.21 1.89 -6.02
CA LEU A 21 -4.17 2.94 -6.39
C LEU A 21 -3.52 4.33 -6.40
N VAL A 22 -2.55 4.54 -5.51
CA VAL A 22 -1.74 5.75 -5.46
C VAL A 22 -0.94 5.95 -6.76
N ILE A 23 -0.29 4.90 -7.28
CA ILE A 23 0.48 5.00 -8.52
C ILE A 23 -0.46 5.23 -9.72
N GLN A 24 -1.64 4.62 -9.74
CA GLN A 24 -2.65 4.87 -10.77
C GLN A 24 -3.14 6.33 -10.74
N GLU A 25 -3.43 6.86 -9.55
CA GLU A 25 -3.85 8.24 -9.37
C GLU A 25 -2.77 9.23 -9.83
N LEU A 26 -1.51 8.99 -9.43
CA LEU A 26 -0.38 9.81 -9.89
C LEU A 26 -0.23 9.76 -11.42
N LYS A 27 -0.45 8.60 -12.06
CA LYS A 27 -0.43 8.49 -13.54
C LYS A 27 -1.60 9.26 -14.16
N ALA A 28 -2.80 9.14 -13.63
CA ALA A 28 -3.99 9.85 -14.11
C ALA A 28 -3.85 11.37 -14.01
N GLN A 29 -3.14 11.85 -12.99
CA GLN A 29 -2.85 13.28 -12.79
C GLN A 29 -1.57 13.75 -13.53
N ASN A 30 -0.93 12.88 -14.31
CA ASN A 30 0.34 13.15 -14.99
C ASN A 30 1.48 13.56 -14.03
N GLN A 31 1.42 13.12 -12.78
CA GLN A 31 2.37 13.39 -11.70
C GLN A 31 3.35 12.22 -11.47
N PHE A 32 3.16 11.07 -12.12
CA PHE A 32 4.06 9.92 -12.02
C PHE A 32 5.34 10.11 -12.87
N ASN A 33 6.13 11.12 -12.51
CA ASN A 33 7.38 11.49 -13.16
C ASN A 33 8.61 11.12 -12.31
N ASN A 34 9.81 11.43 -12.80
CA ASN A 34 11.07 11.14 -12.12
C ASN A 34 11.14 11.73 -10.70
N LEU A 35 10.72 12.99 -10.53
CA LEU A 35 10.76 13.67 -9.24
C LEU A 35 9.89 12.94 -8.21
N THR A 36 8.65 12.60 -8.58
CA THR A 36 7.73 11.87 -7.70
C THR A 36 8.28 10.48 -7.35
N ARG A 37 8.83 9.75 -8.32
CA ARG A 37 9.46 8.45 -8.05
C ARG A 37 10.64 8.55 -7.09
N THR A 38 11.51 9.53 -7.25
CA THR A 38 12.64 9.77 -6.34
C THR A 38 12.15 10.04 -4.92
N LYS A 39 11.12 10.89 -4.76
CA LYS A 39 10.54 11.15 -3.43
C LYS A 39 9.99 9.88 -2.76
N ILE A 40 9.32 9.02 -3.53
CA ILE A 40 8.81 7.73 -3.04
C ILE A 40 9.97 6.83 -2.60
N ILE A 41 11.01 6.67 -3.43
CA ILE A 41 12.20 5.85 -3.09
C ILE A 41 12.86 6.37 -1.82
N ASP A 42 13.06 7.69 -1.71
CA ASP A 42 13.68 8.29 -0.53
C ASP A 42 12.84 8.07 0.73
N LYS A 43 11.51 8.17 0.64
CA LYS A 43 10.63 7.91 1.77
C LYS A 43 10.62 6.43 2.16
N MET A 44 10.61 5.50 1.20
CA MET A 44 10.74 4.06 1.45
C MET A 44 12.04 3.75 2.18
N ARG A 45 13.17 4.29 1.70
CA ARG A 45 14.47 4.15 2.34
C ARG A 45 14.48 4.67 3.78
N ARG A 46 13.84 5.83 4.04
CA ARG A 46 13.73 6.41 5.39
C ARG A 46 12.97 5.53 6.37
N ILE A 47 11.99 4.75 5.88
CA ILE A 47 11.26 3.77 6.70
C ILE A 47 11.90 2.39 6.64
N SER A 48 13.16 2.28 6.20
CA SER A 48 13.94 1.05 6.11
C SER A 48 13.37 -0.02 5.17
N VAL A 49 12.62 0.39 4.14
CA VAL A 49 12.11 -0.49 3.10
C VAL A 49 12.94 -0.32 1.83
N THR A 50 13.45 -1.43 1.30
CA THR A 50 14.19 -1.45 0.04
C THR A 50 13.19 -1.45 -1.11
N PHE A 51 13.20 -0.40 -1.93
CA PHE A 51 12.20 -0.19 -2.99
C PHE A 51 12.80 0.51 -4.20
N TYR A 52 12.49 0.00 -5.39
CA TYR A 52 12.97 0.53 -6.66
C TYR A 52 11.85 0.64 -7.68
N PHE A 53 12.04 1.56 -8.62
CA PHE A 53 11.29 1.64 -9.88
C PHE A 53 12.22 1.29 -11.04
N TRP A 54 11.72 0.60 -12.05
CA TRP A 54 12.43 0.38 -13.31
C TRP A 54 11.47 0.46 -14.50
N GLN A 55 11.99 0.83 -15.66
CA GLN A 55 11.21 0.84 -16.89
C GLN A 55 11.34 -0.53 -17.56
N GLU A 56 10.22 -1.08 -18.02
CA GLU A 56 10.22 -2.31 -18.81
C GLU A 56 10.82 -2.02 -20.20
N GLN A 57 11.66 -2.93 -20.69
CA GLN A 57 12.36 -2.74 -21.95
C GLN A 57 11.40 -2.64 -23.13
N GLY A 58 11.59 -1.63 -23.97
CA GLY A 58 10.77 -1.42 -25.17
C GLY A 58 9.37 -0.85 -24.90
N THR A 59 9.03 -0.51 -23.65
CA THR A 59 7.75 0.12 -23.30
C THR A 59 7.98 1.41 -22.50
N GLN A 60 6.94 2.24 -22.37
CA GLN A 60 6.93 3.34 -21.40
C GLN A 60 6.38 2.91 -20.03
N ASN A 61 6.21 1.60 -19.82
CA ASN A 61 5.68 1.07 -18.57
C ASN A 61 6.77 1.06 -17.52
N TRP A 62 6.35 1.40 -16.30
CA TRP A 62 7.20 1.42 -15.13
C TRP A 62 6.70 0.39 -14.14
N GLU A 63 7.62 -0.48 -13.78
CA GLU A 63 7.48 -1.51 -12.77
C GLU A 63 8.14 -1.06 -11.46
N PHE A 64 7.82 -1.76 -10.38
CA PHE A 64 8.32 -1.44 -9.06
C PHE A 64 8.45 -2.67 -8.17
N THR A 65 9.25 -2.55 -7.11
CA THR A 65 9.50 -3.64 -6.17
C THR A 65 8.19 -4.06 -5.50
N SER A 66 7.84 -5.35 -5.55
CA SER A 66 6.66 -5.85 -4.88
C SER A 66 6.87 -5.87 -3.37
N LEU A 67 5.93 -5.28 -2.62
CA LEU A 67 5.98 -5.26 -1.15
C LEU A 67 5.43 -6.56 -0.59
N MET A 68 6.25 -7.28 0.19
CA MET A 68 5.89 -8.57 0.78
C MET A 68 6.12 -8.58 2.29
N GLY A 69 5.34 -9.39 3.01
CA GLY A 69 5.55 -9.65 4.43
C GLY A 69 5.71 -8.39 5.28
N GLY A 70 6.83 -8.31 6.00
CA GLY A 70 7.14 -7.21 6.91
C GLY A 70 7.23 -5.84 6.24
N ASP A 71 7.78 -5.77 5.02
CA ASP A 71 7.88 -4.50 4.28
C ASP A 71 6.50 -3.91 4.02
N LYS A 72 5.53 -4.75 3.65
CA LYS A 72 4.14 -4.32 3.46
C LYS A 72 3.56 -3.71 4.75
N GLU A 73 3.84 -4.32 5.89
CA GLU A 73 3.37 -3.82 7.20
C GLU A 73 4.02 -2.47 7.54
N ILE A 74 5.32 -2.30 7.29
CA ILE A 74 6.05 -1.05 7.52
C ILE A 74 5.50 0.07 6.63
N VAL A 75 5.28 -0.18 5.34
CA VAL A 75 4.75 0.86 4.43
C VAL A 75 3.33 1.26 4.83
N LEU A 76 2.45 0.31 5.16
CA LEU A 76 1.08 0.60 5.62
C LEU A 76 1.05 1.48 6.87
N LYS A 77 2.01 1.30 7.77
CA LYS A 77 2.07 2.01 9.04
C LYS A 77 2.79 3.37 8.96
N ASP A 78 3.91 3.42 8.25
CA ASP A 78 4.91 4.50 8.41
C ASP A 78 5.12 5.37 7.15
N PHE A 79 4.52 4.98 6.00
CA PHE A 79 4.55 5.79 4.78
C PHE A 79 3.55 6.95 4.87
N ASN A 80 4.04 8.19 4.67
CA ASN A 80 3.22 9.39 4.69
C ASN A 80 3.12 9.97 3.27
N PHE A 81 1.89 10.12 2.78
CA PHE A 81 1.59 10.58 1.42
C PHE A 81 1.75 12.08 1.16
N GLU A 82 1.99 12.91 2.19
CA GLU A 82 2.25 14.36 2.04
C GLU A 82 3.50 14.66 1.21
N ILE A 83 4.39 13.68 1.01
CA ILE A 83 5.55 13.85 0.14
C ILE A 83 5.18 13.94 -1.35
N ILE A 84 4.03 13.40 -1.76
CA ILE A 84 3.61 13.28 -3.17
C ILE A 84 2.24 13.85 -3.48
N PHE A 85 1.37 14.09 -2.49
CA PHE A 85 0.08 14.74 -2.67
C PHE A 85 0.00 16.05 -1.90
N ASP A 86 -0.96 16.90 -2.26
CA ASP A 86 -1.35 18.03 -1.43
C ASP A 86 -1.88 17.55 -0.07
N LYS A 87 -1.93 18.46 0.89
CA LYS A 87 -2.24 18.15 2.29
C LYS A 87 -3.61 17.50 2.47
N GLU A 88 -4.64 17.95 1.74
CA GLU A 88 -5.99 17.43 1.89
C GLU A 88 -6.08 16.01 1.35
N ARG A 89 -5.55 15.78 0.15
CA ARG A 89 -5.55 14.44 -0.45
C ARG A 89 -4.67 13.46 0.34
N ALA A 90 -3.50 13.91 0.79
CA ALA A 90 -2.61 13.11 1.62
C ALA A 90 -3.27 12.70 2.94
N CYS A 91 -3.99 13.60 3.61
CA CYS A 91 -4.73 13.31 4.83
C CYS A 91 -5.75 12.17 4.64
N LEU A 92 -6.52 12.22 3.56
CA LEU A 92 -7.51 11.18 3.23
C LEU A 92 -6.85 9.82 2.98
N ILE A 93 -5.78 9.77 2.19
CA ILE A 93 -5.09 8.53 1.86
C ILE A 93 -4.38 7.95 3.10
N ASN A 94 -3.69 8.79 3.87
CA ASN A 94 -3.04 8.39 5.13
C ASN A 94 -4.05 7.78 6.11
N LYS A 95 -5.22 8.41 6.26
CA LYS A 95 -6.30 7.89 7.12
C LYS A 95 -6.78 6.52 6.63
N LEU A 96 -7.08 6.40 5.34
CA LEU A 96 -7.52 5.13 4.75
C LEU A 96 -6.49 4.00 4.97
N TRP A 97 -5.21 4.30 4.77
CA TRP A 97 -4.12 3.33 4.97
C TRP A 97 -3.96 2.94 6.43
N TRP A 98 -4.08 3.90 7.35
CA TRP A 98 -4.05 3.64 8.78
C TRP A 98 -5.21 2.77 9.25
N ASP A 99 -6.43 3.08 8.80
CA ASP A 99 -7.63 2.31 9.14
C ASP A 99 -7.51 0.87 8.62
N PHE A 100 -6.99 0.69 7.40
CA PHE A 100 -6.68 -0.63 6.86
C PHE A 100 -5.61 -1.37 7.67
N TYR A 101 -4.55 -0.68 8.09
CA TYR A 101 -3.52 -1.26 8.95
C TYR A 101 -4.09 -1.73 10.29
N GLN A 102 -4.98 -0.96 10.92
CA GLN A 102 -5.66 -1.38 12.16
C GLN A 102 -6.52 -2.64 11.94
N LEU A 103 -7.27 -2.70 10.84
CA LEU A 103 -8.04 -3.90 10.46
C LEU A 103 -7.12 -5.12 10.27
N TYR A 104 -6.02 -4.96 9.54
CA TYR A 104 -5.03 -6.01 9.32
C TYR A 104 -4.45 -6.53 10.64
N LYS A 105 -4.06 -5.63 11.56
CA LYS A 105 -3.60 -6.02 12.90
C LYS A 105 -4.67 -6.77 13.68
N ASN A 106 -5.91 -6.30 13.65
CA ASN A 106 -7.01 -6.92 14.37
C ASN A 106 -7.25 -8.35 13.90
N ILE A 107 -7.20 -8.61 12.58
CA ILE A 107 -7.30 -9.95 12.01
C ILE A 107 -6.11 -10.82 12.43
N LYS A 108 -4.88 -10.29 12.37
CA LYS A 108 -3.66 -11.04 12.70
C LYS A 108 -3.54 -11.38 14.19
N LEU A 109 -4.13 -10.56 15.06
CA LEU A 109 -4.10 -10.71 16.52
C LEU A 109 -5.25 -11.56 17.08
N LYS A 110 -6.32 -11.80 16.32
CA LYS A 110 -7.49 -12.54 16.79
C LYS A 110 -7.79 -13.75 15.89
N GLU A 111 -8.11 -14.87 16.51
CA GLU A 111 -9.24 -15.71 16.03
C GLU A 111 -10.50 -14.83 16.01
N THR A 112 -10.69 -14.03 14.96
CA THR A 112 -11.64 -12.90 15.02
C THR A 112 -13.07 -13.37 14.85
N ASN A 113 -13.92 -13.05 15.82
CA ASN A 113 -15.38 -13.16 15.71
C ASN A 113 -15.87 -12.26 14.54
N SER A 114 -16.38 -12.89 13.48
CA SER A 114 -16.68 -12.30 12.16
C SER A 114 -17.58 -11.07 12.18
N ILE A 115 -18.40 -10.93 13.22
CA ILE A 115 -19.34 -9.82 13.39
C ILE A 115 -18.60 -8.49 13.67
N GLN A 116 -17.53 -8.53 14.48
CA GLN A 116 -16.77 -7.31 14.79
C GLN A 116 -16.00 -6.80 13.57
N PHE A 117 -15.43 -7.71 12.77
CA PHE A 117 -14.73 -7.37 11.54
C PHE A 117 -15.68 -6.71 10.52
N THR A 118 -16.86 -7.30 10.33
CA THR A 118 -17.88 -6.80 9.38
C THR A 118 -18.34 -5.38 9.71
N ASN A 119 -18.49 -5.06 11.00
CA ASN A 119 -18.94 -3.74 11.43
C ASN A 119 -17.85 -2.67 11.25
N GLN A 120 -16.57 -3.02 11.42
CA GLN A 120 -15.46 -2.09 11.22
C GLN A 120 -15.15 -1.83 9.73
N ALA A 121 -15.39 -2.80 8.85
CA ALA A 121 -15.17 -2.65 7.40
C ALA A 121 -16.25 -1.85 6.66
N LYS A 122 -17.39 -1.58 7.32
CA LYS A 122 -18.56 -0.88 6.74
C LYS A 122 -18.65 0.61 7.11
N GLN A 123 -17.82 1.08 8.04
CA GLN A 123 -17.72 2.50 8.42
C GLN A 123 -16.78 3.25 7.49
#